data_AF-A0A2U9CBC5-F1
#
_entry.id   AF-A0A2U9CBC5-F1
#
_cell.length_a   1.000
_cell.length_b   1.000
_cell.length_c   1.000
_cell.angle_alpha   90.00
_cell.angle_beta   90.00
_cell.angle_gamma   90.00
#
_symmetry.space_group_name_H-M   'P 1'
#
loop_
_entity.id
_entity.type
_entity.pdbx_description
1 polymer ?
#
loop_
_entity_poly.entity_id
_entity_poly.type
_entity_poly.pdbx_seq_one_letter_code
_entity_poly.pdbx_strand_id
1 'polypeptide(L)'
;MQGAIARVCVVVAAAILNHPLLSPQENATLPDQDEELMARMREHEQRLEMEQAKLEQELAQQDSQQEETSSEGGYSWYFWSTVSFIILFTIEMCRVDLADAEIRPSEDEDLFTESGSVSPRTVTLDKDVLRNFCDKCTYSSAHENWRVREFVEGFADDLLESLRSVCDGEADMEVGDFVGIGSMFESWKVCKPLMCDLLVPFSPPEPFSFQFHLWCSPGSDMPPDVQGCGKIKVTRFGESGEGCLCGSANLGEDMICLLHGRNKSVEVDHSPDELLCSKNTSLLAKDQVMKWFQISVTKAWGRISHKYDFEVTFRNLDAAGALKIRFRSGKVIVLNVTPVVQLEDTDAYFVSHFPSDCDSSPDAHWPLSFAVYERNLLKYFTKILPQNSCHLHCLQIVTFLHRMQTGLTGKTALTNYHLKTALLHLLLSKGLSVWGMDSVEHRLRDVLCFLQRSLQEKRLHHVLIGNGKVPEEVRLPGIIGKADPINLFRSLVLQTELYATTVRHFQEMLRNAPVLIQEYTPHLSNGGLHHRLGERV
;
A
#
# COMPACT_ATOMS: atom_id res chain seq x y z
N MET A 1 36.61 18.60 19.92
CA MET A 1 35.61 18.02 18.99
C MET A 1 34.19 17.92 19.56
N GLN A 2 33.94 17.97 20.87
CA GLN A 2 32.58 17.86 21.44
C GLN A 2 31.77 19.17 21.42
N GLY A 3 32.41 20.34 21.43
CA GLY A 3 31.71 21.62 21.27
C GLY A 3 31.14 21.87 19.86
N ALA A 4 31.60 21.15 18.84
CA ALA A 4 31.13 21.32 17.46
C ALA A 4 29.75 20.70 17.23
N ILE A 5 29.46 19.56 17.87
CA ILE A 5 28.18 18.85 17.74
C ILE A 5 27.07 19.62 18.46
N ALA A 6 27.35 20.16 19.65
CA ALA A 6 26.41 21.01 20.38
C ALA A 6 26.07 22.30 19.61
N ARG A 7 27.06 22.92 18.94
CA ARG A 7 26.84 24.09 18.08
C ARG A 7 25.94 23.78 16.89
N VAL A 8 26.11 22.61 16.26
CA VAL A 8 25.23 22.17 15.16
C VAL A 8 23.80 21.95 15.64
N CYS A 9 23.59 21.33 16.81
CA CYS A 9 22.25 21.11 17.35
C CYS A 9 21.53 22.41 17.72
N VAL A 10 22.23 23.41 18.29
CA VAL A 10 21.64 24.70 18.65
C VAL A 10 21.32 25.53 17.40
N VAL A 11 22.18 25.52 16.37
CA VAL A 11 21.92 26.20 15.09
C VAL A 11 20.74 25.55 14.36
N VAL A 12 20.61 24.22 14.39
CA VAL A 12 19.45 23.51 13.82
C VAL A 12 18.17 23.81 14.60
N ALA A 13 18.21 23.84 15.94
CA ALA A 13 17.06 24.20 16.75
C ALA A 13 16.62 25.67 16.53
N ALA A 14 17.56 26.60 16.41
CA ALA A 14 17.28 28.00 16.11
C ALA A 14 16.73 28.19 14.69
N ALA A 15 17.22 27.43 13.70
CA ALA A 15 16.71 27.45 12.33
C ALA A 15 15.27 26.90 12.22
N ILE A 16 14.91 25.93 13.07
CA ILE A 16 13.55 25.37 13.13
C ILE A 16 12.60 26.33 13.86
N LEU A 17 13.05 26.96 14.95
CA LEU A 17 12.21 27.85 15.76
C LEU A 17 12.01 29.23 15.14
N ASN A 18 12.96 29.72 14.33
CA ASN A 18 12.85 31.01 13.64
C ASN A 18 12.39 30.90 12.18
N HIS A 19 11.89 29.74 11.73
CA HIS A 19 11.33 29.64 10.38
C HIS A 19 9.97 30.38 10.34
N PRO A 20 9.82 31.50 9.61
CA PRO A 20 8.59 32.27 9.64
C PRO A 20 7.60 31.65 8.65
N LEU A 21 6.72 30.79 9.12
CA LEU A 21 5.61 30.26 8.32
C LEU A 21 4.28 30.37 9.07
N LEU A 22 3.85 31.62 9.31
CA LEU A 22 2.42 31.94 9.38
C LEU A 22 2.20 33.34 8.80
N SER A 23 1.84 33.39 7.53
CA SER A 23 0.99 34.47 6.99
C SER A 23 0.20 33.92 5.81
N PRO A 24 -1.15 34.01 5.82
CA PRO A 24 -1.97 33.61 4.69
C PRO A 24 -1.82 34.67 3.57
N GLN A 25 -1.57 34.18 2.36
CA GLN A 25 -1.40 34.98 1.15
C GLN A 25 -2.77 35.38 0.58
N GLU A 26 -3.17 36.64 0.74
CA GLU A 26 -4.13 37.30 -0.14
C GLU A 26 -3.37 38.21 -1.11
N ASN A 27 -3.53 37.97 -2.42
CA ASN A 27 -2.94 38.78 -3.47
C ASN A 27 -3.76 40.05 -3.71
N ALA A 28 -3.13 41.23 -3.62
CA ALA A 28 -3.51 42.41 -4.42
C ALA A 28 -2.34 43.42 -4.49
N THR A 29 -1.83 43.60 -5.71
CA THR A 29 -1.11 44.75 -6.31
C THR A 29 -1.07 46.09 -5.55
N LEU A 30 0.11 46.72 -5.43
CA LEU A 30 0.47 48.09 -5.91
C LEU A 30 1.90 48.49 -5.44
N PRO A 31 2.70 49.25 -6.23
CA PRO A 31 4.08 49.61 -5.88
C PRO A 31 4.14 51.04 -5.31
N ASP A 32 4.25 51.20 -3.98
CA ASP A 32 4.68 52.48 -3.37
C ASP A 32 4.90 52.39 -1.83
N GLN A 33 5.61 51.37 -1.31
CA GLN A 33 6.01 51.34 0.13
C GLN A 33 7.38 50.67 0.41
N ASP A 34 8.30 50.62 -0.56
CA ASP A 34 9.59 49.94 -0.34
C ASP A 34 10.53 50.67 0.64
N GLU A 35 10.48 51.99 0.73
CA GLU A 35 11.40 52.73 1.63
C GLU A 35 11.02 52.60 3.12
N GLU A 36 9.73 52.58 3.45
CA GLU A 36 9.29 52.46 4.84
C GLU A 36 9.46 51.04 5.38
N LEU A 37 9.25 50.02 4.53
CA LEU A 37 9.54 48.63 4.86
C LEU A 37 11.05 48.42 5.10
N MET A 38 11.89 48.99 4.23
CA MET A 38 13.35 48.94 4.37
C MET A 38 13.85 49.68 5.62
N ALA A 39 13.20 50.78 6.00
CA ALA A 39 13.54 51.50 7.23
C ALA A 39 13.21 50.66 8.49
N ARG A 40 12.03 50.03 8.53
CA ARG A 40 11.66 49.12 9.64
C ARG A 40 12.54 47.88 9.69
N MET A 41 12.96 47.34 8.55
CA MET A 41 13.92 46.23 8.50
C MET A 41 15.26 46.60 9.14
N ARG A 42 15.82 47.78 8.83
CA ARG A 42 17.10 48.22 9.43
C ARG A 42 16.98 48.48 10.93
N GLU A 43 15.86 49.02 11.40
CA GLU A 43 15.63 49.23 12.83
C GLU A 43 15.52 47.89 13.58
N HIS A 44 14.90 46.88 12.96
CA HIS A 44 14.83 45.54 13.53
C HIS A 44 16.19 44.83 13.54
N GLU A 45 17.00 45.03 12.50
CA GLU A 45 18.36 44.48 12.42
C GLU A 45 19.25 45.04 13.54
N GLN A 46 19.23 46.36 13.76
CA GLN A 46 19.97 46.99 14.85
C GLN A 46 19.51 46.53 16.24
N ARG A 47 18.21 46.26 16.40
CA ARG A 47 17.67 45.71 17.67
C ARG A 47 18.16 44.29 17.91
N LEU A 48 18.21 43.46 16.88
CA LEU A 48 18.70 42.09 16.96
C LEU A 48 20.20 42.06 17.27
N GLU A 49 21.00 42.92 16.63
CA GLU A 49 22.44 43.03 16.94
C GLU A 49 22.70 43.46 18.39
N MET A 50 21.88 44.38 18.91
CA MET A 50 22.00 44.84 20.30
C MET A 50 21.59 43.74 21.31
N GLU A 51 20.53 42.98 21.03
CA GLU A 51 20.17 41.83 21.86
C GLU A 51 21.21 40.72 21.80
N GLN A 52 21.78 40.45 20.62
CA GLN A 52 22.83 39.46 20.46
C GLN A 52 24.07 39.84 21.26
N ALA A 53 24.51 41.10 21.19
CA ALA A 53 25.65 41.58 21.98
C ALA A 53 25.37 41.50 23.49
N LYS A 54 24.13 41.75 23.92
CA LYS A 54 23.72 41.60 25.32
C LYS A 54 23.76 40.14 25.78
N LEU A 55 23.24 39.22 24.96
CA LEU A 55 23.26 37.78 25.24
C LEU A 55 24.68 37.22 25.27
N GLU A 56 25.57 37.69 24.38
CA GLU A 56 26.99 37.31 24.40
C GLU A 56 27.68 37.80 25.69
N GLN A 57 27.31 38.98 26.19
CA GLN A 57 27.83 39.49 27.47
C GLN A 57 27.29 38.70 28.68
N GLU A 58 26.00 38.32 28.66
CA GLU A 58 25.39 37.47 29.70
C GLU A 58 26.01 36.06 29.72
N LEU A 59 26.32 35.49 28.53
CA LEU A 59 27.02 34.21 28.40
C LEU A 59 28.45 34.28 28.94
N ALA A 60 29.19 35.36 28.65
CA ALA A 60 30.54 35.56 29.19
C ALA A 60 30.55 35.71 30.73
N GLN A 61 29.50 36.29 31.32
CA GLN A 61 29.31 36.33 32.78
C GLN A 61 28.92 34.97 33.37
N GLN A 62 28.14 34.15 32.65
CA GLN A 62 27.82 32.79 33.09
C GLN A 62 29.02 31.85 33.03
N ASP A 63 29.84 31.92 31.98
CA ASP A 63 31.05 31.09 31.86
C ASP A 63 32.06 31.38 32.97
N SER A 64 32.18 32.65 33.40
CA SER A 64 33.04 33.03 34.52
C SER A 64 32.49 32.60 35.90
N GLN A 65 31.16 32.54 36.08
CA GLN A 65 30.54 31.95 37.29
C GLN A 65 30.64 30.42 37.32
N GLN A 66 30.72 29.78 36.15
CA GLN A 66 30.81 28.33 36.01
C GLN A 66 32.23 27.79 36.26
N GLU A 67 33.27 28.60 36.05
CA GLU A 67 34.66 28.25 36.42
C GLU A 67 34.88 28.20 37.96
N GLU A 68 34.17 29.02 38.75
CA GLU A 68 34.30 29.03 40.22
C GLU A 68 33.59 27.84 40.93
N THR A 69 32.73 27.09 40.24
CA THR A 69 31.91 26.00 40.84
C THR A 69 32.22 24.59 40.30
N SER A 70 33.42 24.38 39.77
CA SER A 70 33.80 23.17 39.01
C SER A 70 34.38 22.01 39.83
N SER A 71 33.70 21.53 40.88
CA SER A 71 34.08 20.25 41.53
C SER A 71 33.00 19.17 41.62
N GLU A 72 31.72 19.44 41.34
CA GLU A 72 30.65 18.42 41.48
C GLU A 72 29.87 18.07 40.20
N GLY A 73 30.04 18.84 39.10
CA GLY A 73 29.22 18.67 37.89
C GLY A 73 29.64 17.55 36.93
N GLY A 74 30.84 16.99 37.06
CA GLY A 74 31.39 16.03 36.09
C GLY A 74 30.61 14.72 36.02
N TYR A 75 30.14 14.20 37.15
CA TYR A 75 29.44 12.91 37.22
C TYR A 75 28.00 12.96 36.67
N SER A 76 27.34 14.11 36.75
CA SER A 76 25.95 14.28 36.29
C SER A 76 25.84 14.17 34.77
N TRP A 77 26.79 14.74 34.03
CA TRP A 77 26.78 14.70 32.55
C TRP A 77 26.97 13.29 31.99
N TYR A 78 27.93 12.51 32.53
CA TYR A 78 28.13 11.13 32.12
C TYR A 78 26.93 10.25 32.46
N PHE A 79 26.25 10.51 33.58
CA PHE A 79 25.03 9.80 33.96
C PHE A 79 23.92 10.03 32.93
N TRP A 80 23.60 11.29 32.59
CA TRP A 80 22.55 11.59 31.61
C TRP A 80 22.89 11.11 30.20
N SER A 81 24.15 11.20 29.77
CA SER A 81 24.58 10.69 28.47
C SER A 81 24.50 9.16 28.40
N THR A 82 24.86 8.47 29.48
CA THR A 82 24.72 7.00 29.59
C THR A 82 23.25 6.59 29.63
N VAL A 83 22.41 7.32 30.36
CA VAL A 83 20.96 7.09 30.39
C VAL A 83 20.35 7.30 29.00
N SER A 84 20.72 8.35 28.27
CA SER A 84 20.26 8.55 26.89
C SER A 84 20.74 7.44 25.96
N PHE A 85 21.97 6.95 26.12
CA PHE A 85 22.48 5.82 25.33
C PHE A 85 21.74 4.52 25.66
N ILE A 86 21.46 4.25 26.94
CA ILE A 86 20.66 3.11 27.37
C ILE A 86 19.24 3.24 26.82
N ILE A 87 18.62 4.42 26.87
CA ILE A 87 17.28 4.65 26.30
C ILE A 87 17.28 4.38 24.79
N LEU A 88 18.23 4.93 24.03
CA LEU A 88 18.34 4.70 22.58
C LEU A 88 18.65 3.23 22.26
N PHE A 89 19.52 2.58 23.04
CA PHE A 89 19.83 1.16 22.91
C PHE A 89 18.62 0.30 23.23
N THR A 90 17.84 0.62 24.27
CA THR A 90 16.58 -0.06 24.56
C THR A 90 15.54 0.21 23.49
N ILE A 91 15.48 1.39 22.87
CA ILE A 91 14.57 1.66 21.75
C ILE A 91 14.98 0.79 20.55
N GLU A 92 16.25 0.70 20.19
CA GLU A 92 16.73 -0.14 19.07
C GLU A 92 16.60 -1.64 19.36
N MET A 93 16.89 -2.09 20.59
CA MET A 93 16.63 -3.47 21.00
C MET A 93 15.13 -3.77 21.04
N CYS A 94 14.29 -2.84 21.48
CA CYS A 94 12.83 -2.96 21.34
C CYS A 94 12.41 -2.99 19.87
N ARG A 95 13.04 -2.27 18.94
CA ARG A 95 12.70 -2.38 17.51
C ARG A 95 13.01 -3.75 16.94
N VAL A 96 14.12 -4.36 17.36
CA VAL A 96 14.53 -5.72 16.94
C VAL A 96 13.71 -6.81 17.62
N ASP A 97 13.49 -6.71 18.93
CA ASP A 97 12.73 -7.70 19.70
C ASP A 97 11.22 -7.60 19.43
N LEU A 98 10.65 -6.44 19.11
CA LEU A 98 9.21 -6.29 18.85
C LEU A 98 8.80 -6.89 17.50
N ALA A 99 9.71 -6.96 16.52
CA ALA A 99 9.53 -7.71 15.29
C ALA A 99 9.47 -9.25 15.52
N ASP A 100 10.02 -9.72 16.64
CA ASP A 100 9.98 -11.14 17.04
C ASP A 100 8.98 -11.42 18.19
N ALA A 101 8.63 -10.41 18.98
CA ALA A 101 7.70 -10.45 20.11
C ALA A 101 6.25 -10.15 19.74
N GLU A 102 5.95 -9.54 18.57
CA GLU A 102 4.58 -9.33 18.05
C GLU A 102 3.75 -10.65 17.97
N ILE A 103 4.38 -11.83 18.11
CA ILE A 103 3.75 -13.12 17.79
C ILE A 103 3.96 -14.24 18.82
N ARG A 104 4.54 -13.97 20.00
CA ARG A 104 4.37 -14.92 21.12
C ARG A 104 2.93 -14.80 21.65
N PRO A 105 2.19 -15.89 21.88
CA PRO A 105 0.98 -15.81 22.66
C PRO A 105 1.40 -15.50 24.10
N SER A 106 1.36 -14.24 24.51
CA SER A 106 1.34 -13.90 25.93
C SER A 106 0.01 -14.42 26.47
N GLU A 107 0.10 -15.39 27.38
CA GLU A 107 -1.05 -15.92 28.10
C GLU A 107 -1.54 -14.95 29.20
N ASP A 108 -0.82 -13.84 29.45
CA ASP A 108 -1.06 -12.90 30.56
C ASP A 108 -1.28 -11.42 30.13
N GLU A 109 -2.27 -11.12 29.29
CA GLU A 109 -2.68 -9.71 29.04
C GLU A 109 -4.18 -9.47 29.30
N ASP A 110 -4.71 -10.00 30.40
CA ASP A 110 -6.09 -9.71 30.86
C ASP A 110 -6.20 -8.43 31.72
N LEU A 111 -5.16 -7.57 31.78
CA LEU A 111 -5.10 -6.47 32.77
C LEU A 111 -5.48 -5.06 32.26
N PHE A 112 -5.71 -4.85 30.95
CA PHE A 112 -6.03 -3.51 30.43
C PHE A 112 -7.20 -3.46 29.43
N THR A 113 -8.28 -4.18 29.74
CA THR A 113 -9.53 -4.01 28.98
C THR A 113 -10.33 -2.87 29.61
N GLU A 114 -10.46 -1.72 28.93
CA GLU A 114 -11.47 -0.71 29.26
C GLU A 114 -12.83 -1.39 29.38
N SER A 115 -13.51 -1.14 30.50
CA SER A 115 -14.77 -1.77 30.88
C SER A 115 -15.83 -1.56 29.79
N GLY A 116 -16.06 -2.58 28.95
CA GLY A 116 -17.06 -2.57 27.88
C GLY A 116 -16.61 -3.10 26.51
N SER A 117 -15.31 -3.34 26.27
CA SER A 117 -14.85 -3.89 24.97
C SER A 117 -14.95 -5.42 24.88
N VAL A 118 -15.30 -5.94 23.71
CA VAL A 118 -15.47 -7.37 23.44
C VAL A 118 -14.13 -7.96 23.02
N SER A 119 -13.64 -8.94 23.79
CA SER A 119 -12.43 -9.69 23.41
C SER A 119 -12.78 -10.75 22.36
N PRO A 120 -12.02 -10.90 21.26
CA PRO A 120 -12.15 -11.99 20.31
C PRO A 120 -12.08 -13.38 20.96
N ARG A 121 -11.39 -13.50 22.11
CA ARG A 121 -11.35 -14.74 22.90
C ARG A 121 -12.70 -15.09 23.51
N THR A 122 -13.53 -14.09 23.79
CA THR A 122 -14.87 -14.24 24.37
C THR A 122 -15.97 -14.46 23.32
N VAL A 123 -15.67 -14.26 22.03
CA VAL A 123 -16.63 -14.50 20.94
C VAL A 123 -16.87 -16.00 20.81
N THR A 124 -18.08 -16.43 21.14
CA THR A 124 -18.53 -17.82 20.98
C THR A 124 -18.85 -18.08 19.51
N LEU A 125 -18.01 -18.89 18.87
CA LEU A 125 -18.21 -19.32 17.48
C LEU A 125 -18.50 -20.82 17.47
N ASP A 126 -19.71 -21.18 17.08
CA ASP A 126 -20.12 -22.58 16.97
C ASP A 126 -19.37 -23.26 15.81
N LYS A 127 -18.69 -24.37 16.10
CA LYS A 127 -17.88 -25.13 15.13
C LYS A 127 -18.71 -25.67 13.97
N ASP A 128 -19.92 -26.15 14.23
CA ASP A 128 -20.79 -26.73 13.21
C ASP A 128 -21.33 -25.62 12.29
N VAL A 129 -21.66 -24.46 12.86
CA VAL A 129 -22.07 -23.28 12.08
C VAL A 129 -20.92 -22.79 11.20
N LEU A 130 -19.70 -22.67 11.74
CA LEU A 130 -18.51 -22.29 10.97
C LEU A 130 -18.22 -23.27 9.83
N ARG A 131 -18.33 -24.58 10.09
CA ARG A 131 -18.11 -25.61 9.08
C ARG A 131 -19.14 -25.51 7.96
N ASN A 132 -20.43 -25.38 8.28
CA ASN A 132 -21.49 -25.19 7.30
C ASN A 132 -21.28 -23.93 6.45
N PHE A 133 -20.82 -22.83 7.07
CA PHE A 133 -20.45 -21.62 6.34
C PHE A 133 -19.29 -21.88 5.37
N CYS A 134 -18.23 -22.58 5.82
CA CYS A 134 -17.09 -22.95 4.98
C CYS A 134 -17.49 -23.83 3.79
N ASP A 135 -18.36 -24.82 4.02
CA ASP A 135 -18.86 -25.73 2.99
C ASP A 135 -19.68 -24.96 1.94
N LYS A 136 -20.55 -24.05 2.38
CA LYS A 136 -21.31 -23.16 1.49
C LYS A 136 -20.40 -22.25 0.68
N CYS A 137 -19.39 -21.65 1.30
CA CYS A 137 -18.39 -20.83 0.62
C CYS A 137 -17.64 -21.65 -0.42
N THR A 138 -17.32 -22.91 -0.16
CA THR A 138 -16.59 -23.78 -1.10
C THR A 138 -17.48 -24.18 -2.29
N TYR A 139 -18.71 -24.64 -2.04
CA TYR A 139 -19.61 -25.16 -3.07
C TYR A 139 -20.19 -24.06 -3.98
N SER A 140 -20.66 -22.95 -3.41
CA SER A 140 -21.28 -21.86 -4.18
C SER A 140 -20.25 -21.03 -4.96
N SER A 141 -18.99 -21.03 -4.54
CA SER A 141 -17.97 -20.15 -5.13
C SER A 141 -17.19 -20.84 -6.24
N ALA A 142 -16.82 -22.11 -6.12
CA ALA A 142 -15.89 -22.74 -7.07
C ALA A 142 -16.42 -22.72 -8.51
N HIS A 143 -17.65 -23.19 -8.73
CA HIS A 143 -18.22 -23.31 -10.08
C HIS A 143 -18.63 -21.96 -10.70
N GLU A 144 -19.12 -21.00 -9.92
CA GLU A 144 -19.44 -19.67 -10.47
C GLU A 144 -18.16 -18.84 -10.72
N ASN A 145 -17.16 -18.96 -9.85
CA ASN A 145 -15.94 -18.14 -9.95
C ASN A 145 -15.08 -18.51 -11.15
N TRP A 146 -14.96 -19.79 -11.53
CA TRP A 146 -14.16 -20.15 -12.71
C TRP A 146 -14.78 -19.59 -13.99
N ARG A 147 -16.09 -19.69 -14.17
CA ARG A 147 -16.79 -19.15 -15.35
C ARG A 147 -16.65 -17.65 -15.45
N VAL A 148 -16.74 -16.98 -14.31
CA VAL A 148 -16.56 -15.52 -14.22
C VAL A 148 -15.12 -15.15 -14.53
N ARG A 149 -14.14 -15.91 -14.04
CA ARG A 149 -12.73 -15.68 -14.32
C ARG A 149 -12.45 -15.85 -15.82
N GLU A 150 -12.84 -16.98 -16.40
CA GLU A 150 -12.69 -17.25 -17.84
C GLU A 150 -13.34 -16.17 -18.70
N PHE A 151 -14.56 -15.75 -18.35
CA PHE A 151 -15.23 -14.65 -19.04
C PHE A 151 -14.47 -13.33 -18.91
N VAL A 152 -14.00 -12.97 -17.71
CA VAL A 152 -13.29 -11.70 -17.47
C VAL A 152 -11.94 -11.70 -18.16
N GLU A 153 -11.22 -12.82 -18.16
CA GLU A 153 -9.94 -12.99 -18.86
C GLU A 153 -10.15 -12.82 -20.36
N GLY A 154 -11.09 -13.56 -20.97
CA GLY A 154 -11.37 -13.43 -22.41
C GLY A 154 -11.89 -12.05 -22.82
N PHE A 155 -12.74 -11.42 -22.00
CA PHE A 155 -13.19 -10.06 -22.26
C PHE A 155 -12.05 -9.02 -22.15
N ALA A 156 -11.15 -9.20 -21.18
CA ALA A 156 -10.00 -8.33 -21.01
C ALA A 156 -9.01 -8.50 -22.17
N ASP A 157 -8.76 -9.73 -22.63
CA ASP A 157 -7.93 -10.01 -23.80
C ASP A 157 -8.47 -9.30 -25.05
N ASP A 158 -9.76 -9.47 -25.36
CA ASP A 158 -10.42 -8.80 -26.49
C ASP A 158 -10.34 -7.26 -26.40
N LEU A 159 -10.47 -6.72 -25.18
CA LEU A 159 -10.40 -5.28 -24.92
C LEU A 159 -8.97 -4.75 -25.11
N LEU A 160 -7.97 -5.45 -24.61
CA LEU A 160 -6.57 -5.07 -24.74
C LEU A 160 -6.04 -5.26 -26.16
N GLU A 161 -6.47 -6.31 -26.87
CA GLU A 161 -6.16 -6.48 -28.30
C GLU A 161 -6.73 -5.34 -29.12
N SER A 162 -7.99 -4.95 -28.86
CA SER A 162 -8.60 -3.77 -29.47
C SER A 162 -7.83 -2.49 -29.14
N LEU A 163 -7.37 -2.33 -27.90
CA LEU A 163 -6.58 -1.17 -27.47
C LEU A 163 -5.23 -1.11 -28.22
N ARG A 164 -4.50 -2.23 -28.31
CA ARG A 164 -3.23 -2.32 -29.06
C ARG A 164 -3.42 -2.00 -30.54
N SER A 165 -4.57 -2.33 -31.12
CA SER A 165 -4.92 -1.98 -32.51
C SER A 165 -5.24 -0.49 -32.74
N VAL A 166 -5.44 0.29 -31.67
CA VAL A 166 -5.73 1.73 -31.73
C VAL A 166 -4.44 2.55 -31.62
N CYS A 167 -3.46 2.04 -30.87
CA CYS A 167 -2.18 2.70 -30.63
C CYS A 167 -1.27 2.65 -31.87
N ASP A 168 -0.59 3.75 -32.16
CA ASP A 168 0.53 3.76 -33.09
C ASP A 168 1.75 3.15 -32.39
N GLY A 169 2.24 2.01 -32.89
CA GLY A 169 3.31 1.23 -32.23
C GLY A 169 4.64 1.99 -32.10
N GLU A 170 4.84 3.07 -32.85
CA GLU A 170 6.07 3.86 -32.82
C GLU A 170 5.95 5.14 -31.97
N ALA A 171 4.73 5.57 -31.61
CA ALA A 171 4.49 6.88 -31.00
C ALA A 171 3.66 6.83 -29.71
N ASP A 172 2.82 5.82 -29.52
CA ASP A 172 1.97 5.67 -28.34
C ASP A 172 2.61 4.71 -27.31
N MET A 173 2.15 4.82 -26.05
CA MET A 173 2.52 3.87 -25.00
C MET A 173 2.10 2.44 -25.36
N GLU A 174 3.01 1.49 -25.16
CA GLU A 174 2.78 0.08 -25.42
C GLU A 174 2.08 -0.58 -24.23
N VAL A 175 1.00 -1.33 -24.48
CA VAL A 175 0.20 -1.97 -23.44
C VAL A 175 0.45 -3.48 -23.42
N GLY A 176 0.99 -3.97 -22.31
CA GLY A 176 1.28 -5.38 -22.05
C GLY A 176 0.05 -6.21 -21.67
N ASP A 177 0.26 -7.48 -21.33
CA ASP A 177 -0.78 -8.40 -20.91
C ASP A 177 -1.21 -8.17 -19.45
N PHE A 178 -2.46 -8.50 -19.13
CA PHE A 178 -2.97 -8.25 -17.78
C PHE A 178 -2.51 -9.30 -16.77
N VAL A 179 -2.50 -8.89 -15.50
CA VAL A 179 -2.30 -9.77 -14.35
C VAL A 179 -3.50 -9.68 -13.41
N GLY A 180 -4.22 -10.79 -13.24
CA GLY A 180 -5.36 -10.86 -12.32
C GLY A 180 -4.96 -10.96 -10.85
N ILE A 181 -5.47 -10.04 -10.02
CA ILE A 181 -5.14 -9.93 -8.58
C ILE A 181 -6.41 -9.87 -7.71
N GLY A 182 -6.24 -10.10 -6.41
CA GLY A 182 -7.31 -9.96 -5.44
C GLY A 182 -8.21 -11.20 -5.31
N SER A 183 -9.31 -11.04 -4.57
CA SER A 183 -10.08 -12.17 -4.03
C SER A 183 -10.61 -13.17 -5.06
N MET A 184 -10.92 -12.72 -6.28
CA MET A 184 -11.38 -13.59 -7.37
C MET A 184 -10.26 -14.47 -7.94
N PHE A 185 -9.03 -13.96 -8.03
CA PHE A 185 -7.88 -14.70 -8.58
C PHE A 185 -7.11 -15.47 -7.49
N GLU A 186 -7.30 -15.10 -6.23
CA GLU A 186 -6.68 -15.73 -5.05
C GLU A 186 -7.58 -16.77 -4.36
N SER A 187 -8.77 -17.05 -4.92
CA SER A 187 -9.68 -18.13 -4.47
C SER A 187 -10.30 -17.97 -3.07
N TRP A 188 -10.38 -16.74 -2.54
CA TRP A 188 -11.02 -16.45 -1.25
C TRP A 188 -12.22 -15.48 -1.36
N LYS A 189 -12.83 -15.37 -2.55
CA LYS A 189 -14.00 -14.51 -2.74
C LYS A 189 -15.20 -14.95 -1.88
N VAL A 190 -15.86 -13.96 -1.26
CA VAL A 190 -16.96 -14.17 -0.31
C VAL A 190 -18.29 -13.59 -0.80
N CYS A 191 -18.31 -12.32 -1.21
CA CYS A 191 -19.57 -11.59 -1.38
C CYS A 191 -19.78 -11.07 -2.82
N LYS A 192 -21.03 -10.77 -3.18
CA LYS A 192 -21.44 -10.16 -4.47
C LYS A 192 -21.51 -8.63 -4.34
N PRO A 193 -21.26 -7.79 -5.36
CA PRO A 193 -21.00 -8.15 -6.76
C PRO A 193 -19.62 -8.77 -6.93
N LEU A 194 -19.46 -9.53 -8.02
CA LEU A 194 -18.17 -10.10 -8.41
C LEU A 194 -17.23 -8.94 -8.75
N MET A 195 -16.16 -8.75 -7.98
CA MET A 195 -15.13 -7.75 -8.25
C MET A 195 -13.88 -8.45 -8.77
N CYS A 196 -13.48 -8.11 -9.98
CA CYS A 196 -12.26 -8.60 -10.61
C CYS A 196 -11.31 -7.41 -10.79
N ASP A 197 -10.09 -7.55 -10.29
CA ASP A 197 -9.06 -6.53 -10.39
C ASP A 197 -7.94 -7.05 -11.31
N LEU A 198 -7.66 -6.31 -12.37
CA LEU A 198 -6.64 -6.61 -13.37
C LEU A 198 -5.62 -5.47 -13.40
N LEU A 199 -4.34 -5.81 -13.28
CA LEU A 199 -3.24 -4.88 -13.53
C LEU A 199 -2.83 -5.00 -14.99
N VAL A 200 -2.64 -3.88 -15.68
CA VAL A 200 -2.23 -3.84 -17.08
C VAL A 200 -0.93 -3.03 -17.20
N PRO A 201 0.22 -3.71 -17.32
CA PRO A 201 1.51 -3.05 -17.53
C PRO A 201 1.51 -2.24 -18.82
N PHE A 202 2.16 -1.08 -18.80
CA PHE A 202 2.48 -0.33 -20.01
C PHE A 202 3.93 0.14 -19.98
N SER A 203 4.49 0.35 -21.17
CA SER A 203 5.86 0.78 -21.42
C SER A 203 5.87 1.99 -22.35
N PRO A 204 6.87 2.87 -22.27
CA PRO A 204 6.99 3.98 -23.20
C PRO A 204 7.46 3.47 -24.57
N PRO A 205 7.13 4.17 -25.66
CA PRO A 205 7.60 3.81 -27.00
C PRO A 205 9.13 3.93 -27.10
N GLU A 206 9.74 3.17 -28.01
CA GLU A 206 11.16 3.35 -28.32
C GLU A 206 11.42 4.78 -28.86
N PRO A 207 12.54 5.44 -28.50
CA PRO A 207 13.67 4.99 -27.69
C PRO A 207 13.58 5.48 -26.23
N PHE A 208 12.40 5.56 -25.62
CA PHE A 208 12.26 5.98 -24.23
C PHE A 208 12.28 4.78 -23.27
N SER A 209 12.61 5.03 -22.01
CA SER A 209 12.62 4.04 -20.94
C SER A 209 12.22 4.67 -19.61
N PHE A 210 11.68 3.85 -18.70
CA PHE A 210 11.37 4.27 -17.34
C PHE A 210 12.57 4.05 -16.43
N GLN A 211 12.96 5.11 -15.72
CA GLN A 211 13.90 5.07 -14.60
C GLN A 211 13.15 5.23 -13.29
N PHE A 212 13.51 4.41 -12.32
CA PHE A 212 12.81 4.33 -11.04
C PHE A 212 13.64 4.94 -9.92
N HIS A 213 12.98 5.71 -9.07
CA HIS A 213 13.56 6.19 -7.82
C HIS A 213 12.65 5.78 -6.66
N LEU A 214 13.02 4.71 -5.96
CA LEU A 214 12.23 4.13 -4.86
C LEU A 214 12.51 4.86 -3.55
N TRP A 215 11.53 4.90 -2.65
CA TRP A 215 11.69 5.42 -1.28
C TRP A 215 12.84 4.78 -0.50
N CYS A 216 13.14 3.50 -0.76
CA CYS A 216 14.20 2.73 -0.12
C CYS A 216 15.53 2.75 -0.89
N SER A 217 15.68 3.62 -1.89
CA SER A 217 16.94 3.78 -2.62
C SER A 217 18.00 4.45 -1.75
N PRO A 218 19.29 4.14 -1.93
CA PRO A 218 20.37 4.85 -1.24
C PRO A 218 20.34 6.35 -1.58
N GLY A 219 20.33 7.22 -0.56
CA GLY A 219 20.26 8.68 -0.77
C GLY A 219 18.89 9.20 -1.22
N SER A 220 17.81 8.45 -0.96
CA SER A 220 16.44 8.90 -1.18
C SER A 220 16.08 10.07 -0.24
N ASP A 221 15.75 11.22 -0.83
CA ASP A 221 15.20 12.40 -0.12
C ASP A 221 13.67 12.32 0.05
N MET A 222 13.10 11.12 -0.08
CA MET A 222 11.66 10.94 -0.08
C MET A 222 11.06 11.21 1.32
N PRO A 223 10.04 12.09 1.43
CA PRO A 223 9.42 12.38 2.71
C PRO A 223 8.88 11.12 3.44
N PRO A 224 8.86 11.11 4.78
CA PRO A 224 8.47 9.93 5.56
C PRO A 224 6.97 9.57 5.43
N ASP A 225 6.14 10.46 4.91
CA ASP A 225 4.71 10.28 4.62
C ASP A 225 4.43 9.57 3.29
N VAL A 226 5.44 9.41 2.42
CA VAL A 226 5.32 8.75 1.10
C VAL A 226 6.14 7.46 1.03
N GLN A 227 6.32 6.80 2.18
CA GLN A 227 6.92 5.46 2.25
C GLN A 227 6.09 4.46 1.42
N GLY A 228 6.78 3.59 0.67
CA GLY A 228 6.11 2.64 -0.23
C GLY A 228 5.76 3.23 -1.60
N CYS A 229 6.16 4.47 -1.87
CA CYS A 229 6.04 5.11 -3.19
C CYS A 229 7.40 5.26 -3.88
N GLY A 230 7.39 5.44 -5.19
CA GLY A 230 8.56 5.86 -5.96
C GLY A 230 8.21 6.90 -7.02
N LYS A 231 9.23 7.47 -7.63
CA LYS A 231 9.11 8.37 -8.78
C LYS A 231 9.49 7.62 -10.04
N ILE A 232 8.77 7.89 -11.12
CA ILE A 232 9.03 7.31 -12.44
C ILE A 232 9.48 8.45 -13.34
N LYS A 233 10.70 8.38 -13.83
CA LYS A 233 11.26 9.33 -14.78
C LYS A 233 11.31 8.70 -16.15
N VAL A 234 10.81 9.40 -17.17
CA VAL A 234 10.95 9.00 -18.56
C VAL A 234 12.26 9.56 -19.10
N THR A 235 13.12 8.70 -19.61
CA THR A 235 14.42 9.10 -20.17
C THR A 235 14.63 8.47 -21.53
N ARG A 236 15.31 9.17 -22.42
CA ARG A 236 15.71 8.61 -23.72
C ARG A 236 16.90 7.67 -23.55
N PHE A 237 16.90 6.53 -24.25
CA PHE A 237 18.06 5.65 -24.36
C PHE A 237 19.28 6.48 -24.83
N GLY A 238 20.34 6.48 -24.02
CA GLY A 238 21.61 7.17 -24.31
C GLY A 238 21.86 8.49 -23.55
N GLU A 239 20.88 9.05 -22.83
CA GLU A 239 21.09 10.26 -21.99
C GLU A 239 21.62 9.95 -20.59
N SER A 240 21.39 8.73 -20.10
CA SER A 240 22.08 8.19 -18.92
C SER A 240 23.45 7.70 -19.37
N GLY A 241 24.51 8.16 -18.71
CA GLY A 241 25.92 8.05 -19.12
C GLY A 241 26.52 6.65 -19.32
N GLU A 242 25.70 5.60 -19.45
CA GLU A 242 26.06 4.29 -19.98
C GLU A 242 25.69 4.20 -21.47
N GLY A 243 26.02 5.26 -22.23
CA GLY A 243 25.89 5.25 -23.68
C GLY A 243 26.85 4.25 -24.31
N CYS A 244 26.35 3.43 -25.23
CA CYS A 244 27.18 2.54 -26.03
C CYS A 244 28.37 3.30 -26.65
N LEU A 245 29.58 2.77 -26.47
CA LEU A 245 30.84 3.33 -27.01
C LEU A 245 30.92 3.33 -28.55
N CYS A 246 29.86 2.93 -29.24
CA CYS A 246 29.80 2.79 -30.69
C CYS A 246 30.00 4.11 -31.46
N GLY A 247 29.86 5.29 -30.82
CA GLY A 247 30.27 6.57 -31.40
C GLY A 247 31.76 6.91 -31.26
N SER A 248 32.51 6.21 -30.40
CA SER A 248 33.91 6.49 -30.09
C SER A 248 34.92 5.58 -30.81
N ALA A 249 34.45 4.45 -31.35
CA ALA A 249 35.26 3.53 -32.12
C ALA A 249 34.84 3.62 -33.60
N ASN A 250 35.73 4.13 -34.45
CA ASN A 250 35.62 4.04 -35.92
C ASN A 250 35.72 2.57 -36.37
N LEU A 251 34.71 1.78 -36.04
CA LEU A 251 34.53 0.42 -36.52
C LEU A 251 33.75 0.53 -37.83
N GLY A 252 34.34 0.06 -38.93
CA GLY A 252 33.86 0.27 -40.30
C GLY A 252 32.37 -0.06 -40.51
N GLU A 253 31.82 0.47 -41.60
CA GLU A 253 30.39 0.60 -41.93
C GLU A 253 29.52 -0.69 -41.94
N ASP A 254 30.10 -1.84 -41.60
CA ASP A 254 29.50 -3.18 -41.65
C ASP A 254 29.29 -3.87 -40.29
N MET A 255 29.58 -3.22 -39.15
CA MET A 255 29.20 -3.74 -37.82
C MET A 255 28.00 -2.97 -37.25
N ILE A 256 26.86 -3.66 -37.15
CA ILE A 256 25.62 -3.13 -36.57
C ILE A 256 25.69 -3.31 -35.06
N CYS A 257 25.52 -2.22 -34.29
CA CYS A 257 25.31 -2.34 -32.85
C CYS A 257 23.92 -2.95 -32.63
N LEU A 258 23.83 -4.11 -31.99
CA LEU A 258 22.55 -4.75 -31.67
C LEU A 258 21.65 -3.91 -30.74
N LEU A 259 22.20 -2.81 -30.18
CA LEU A 259 21.49 -1.83 -29.35
C LEU A 259 21.04 -0.58 -30.13
N HIS A 260 21.56 -0.32 -31.34
CA HIS A 260 21.16 0.81 -32.18
C HIS A 260 20.86 0.32 -33.59
N GLY A 261 19.57 0.29 -33.97
CA GLY A 261 19.16 0.08 -35.35
C GLY A 261 19.73 1.18 -36.24
N ARG A 262 20.31 0.82 -37.40
CA ARG A 262 20.81 1.77 -38.42
C ARG A 262 19.63 2.46 -39.09
N ASN A 263 18.93 3.31 -38.38
CA ASN A 263 18.12 4.38 -38.93
C ASN A 263 18.35 5.56 -37.99
N LYS A 264 18.78 6.69 -38.55
CA LYS A 264 18.59 7.97 -37.88
C LYS A 264 17.08 8.09 -37.67
N SER A 265 16.59 7.68 -36.51
CA SER A 265 15.22 8.00 -36.10
C SER A 265 15.12 9.51 -36.24
N VAL A 266 14.21 9.95 -37.10
CA VAL A 266 13.81 11.35 -37.18
C VAL A 266 13.72 11.87 -35.76
N GLU A 267 14.32 13.01 -35.46
CA GLU A 267 14.08 13.70 -34.19
C GLU A 267 12.60 14.10 -34.18
N VAL A 268 11.75 13.16 -33.77
CA VAL A 268 10.39 13.46 -33.38
C VAL A 268 10.55 14.06 -31.99
N ASP A 269 10.49 15.38 -31.94
CA ASP A 269 10.51 16.16 -30.71
C ASP A 269 9.18 15.90 -30.01
N HIS A 270 9.10 14.76 -29.31
CA HIS A 270 7.90 14.40 -28.56
C HIS A 270 7.71 15.38 -27.42
N SER A 271 6.56 16.04 -27.41
CA SER A 271 6.21 16.92 -26.29
C SER A 271 6.08 16.09 -25.00
N PRO A 272 6.42 16.63 -23.82
CA PRO A 272 6.26 15.92 -22.54
C PRO A 272 4.81 15.46 -22.29
N ASP A 273 3.83 16.12 -22.92
CA ASP A 273 2.42 15.73 -22.88
C ASP A 273 2.13 14.42 -23.65
N GLU A 274 2.92 14.10 -24.70
CA GLU A 274 2.81 12.83 -25.45
C GLU A 274 3.38 11.65 -24.65
N LEU A 275 4.39 11.88 -23.82
CA LEU A 275 4.98 10.88 -22.93
C LEU A 275 4.29 10.79 -21.55
N LEU A 276 3.10 11.39 -21.42
CA LEU A 276 2.28 11.38 -20.19
C LEU A 276 3.02 11.95 -18.97
N CYS A 277 3.97 12.86 -19.18
CA CYS A 277 4.75 13.48 -18.12
C CYS A 277 4.07 14.74 -17.57
N SER A 278 4.41 15.14 -16.33
CA SER A 278 3.94 16.42 -15.79
C SER A 278 4.59 17.58 -16.54
N LYS A 279 3.83 18.66 -16.76
CA LYS A 279 4.28 19.83 -17.52
C LYS A 279 5.68 20.31 -17.10
N ASN A 280 6.57 20.47 -18.08
CA ASN A 280 7.96 20.91 -17.91
C ASN A 280 8.84 19.98 -17.05
N THR A 281 8.44 18.73 -16.86
CA THR A 281 9.26 17.72 -16.16
C THR A 281 9.30 16.43 -16.99
N SER A 282 10.30 15.59 -16.73
CA SER A 282 10.38 14.24 -17.29
C SER A 282 9.79 13.19 -16.33
N LEU A 283 8.92 13.59 -15.40
CA LEU A 283 8.30 12.70 -14.41
C LEU A 283 6.92 12.27 -14.91
N LEU A 284 6.63 10.98 -14.81
CA LEU A 284 5.34 10.43 -15.23
C LEU A 284 4.22 10.92 -14.30
N ALA A 285 3.19 11.51 -14.89
CA ALA A 285 2.05 12.08 -14.18
C ALA A 285 0.90 11.08 -14.09
N LYS A 286 0.33 10.90 -12.90
CA LYS A 286 -0.79 9.95 -12.72
C LYS A 286 -2.01 10.43 -13.48
N ASP A 287 -2.30 11.72 -13.43
CA ASP A 287 -3.47 12.30 -14.10
C ASP A 287 -3.44 12.10 -15.62
N GLN A 288 -2.28 12.29 -16.26
CA GLN A 288 -2.10 12.08 -17.69
C GLN A 288 -2.25 10.60 -18.05
N VAL A 289 -1.64 9.70 -17.29
CA VAL A 289 -1.76 8.25 -17.51
C VAL A 289 -3.21 7.80 -17.36
N MET A 290 -3.91 8.24 -16.32
CA MET A 290 -5.30 7.87 -16.09
C MET A 290 -6.20 8.41 -17.21
N LYS A 291 -6.00 9.65 -17.64
CA LYS A 291 -6.76 10.26 -18.74
C LYS A 291 -6.51 9.54 -20.07
N TRP A 292 -5.25 9.28 -20.41
CA TRP A 292 -4.88 8.52 -21.60
C TRP A 292 -5.54 7.14 -21.58
N PHE A 293 -5.39 6.40 -20.48
CA PHE A 293 -5.93 5.04 -20.37
C PHE A 293 -7.47 5.02 -20.49
N GLN A 294 -8.17 5.99 -19.89
CA GLN A 294 -9.62 6.10 -19.98
C GLN A 294 -10.08 6.34 -21.42
N ILE A 295 -9.41 7.24 -22.15
CA ILE A 295 -9.69 7.51 -23.56
C ILE A 295 -9.44 6.25 -24.40
N SER A 296 -8.32 5.58 -24.19
CA SER A 296 -7.92 4.37 -24.93
C SER A 296 -8.90 3.22 -24.71
N VAL A 297 -9.29 2.94 -23.47
CA VAL A 297 -10.30 1.91 -23.14
C VAL A 297 -11.67 2.24 -23.72
N THR A 298 -12.08 3.52 -23.68
CA THR A 298 -13.37 3.95 -24.25
C THR A 298 -13.40 3.76 -25.77
N LYS A 299 -12.33 4.11 -26.47
CA LYS A 299 -12.17 3.88 -27.91
C LYS A 299 -12.17 2.38 -28.24
N ALA A 300 -11.42 1.58 -27.48
CA ALA A 300 -11.32 0.14 -27.66
C ALA A 300 -12.68 -0.55 -27.49
N TRP A 301 -13.44 -0.18 -26.44
CA TRP A 301 -14.80 -0.67 -26.22
C TRP A 301 -15.75 -0.27 -27.35
N GLY A 302 -15.66 0.97 -27.86
CA GLY A 302 -16.45 1.41 -29.01
C GLY A 302 -16.30 0.49 -30.23
N ARG A 303 -15.10 -0.04 -30.47
CA ARG A 303 -14.83 -0.99 -31.57
C ARG A 303 -15.41 -2.38 -31.32
N ILE A 304 -15.29 -2.94 -30.12
CA ILE A 304 -15.68 -4.34 -29.83
C ILE A 304 -17.10 -4.49 -29.27
N SER A 305 -17.77 -3.39 -28.91
CA SER A 305 -19.09 -3.41 -28.27
C SER A 305 -20.13 -4.24 -29.04
N HIS A 306 -20.05 -4.26 -30.38
CA HIS A 306 -20.96 -5.01 -31.24
C HIS A 306 -20.80 -6.55 -31.14
N LYS A 307 -19.68 -7.05 -30.62
CA LYS A 307 -19.43 -8.49 -30.43
C LYS A 307 -20.19 -9.07 -29.22
N TYR A 308 -20.67 -8.20 -28.33
CA TYR A 308 -21.12 -8.57 -26.99
C TYR A 308 -22.58 -8.21 -26.75
N ASP A 309 -23.29 -9.09 -26.05
CA ASP A 309 -24.70 -8.92 -25.69
C ASP A 309 -24.90 -8.45 -24.24
N PHE A 310 -24.04 -7.54 -23.79
CA PHE A 310 -24.10 -6.94 -22.45
C PHE A 310 -23.74 -5.45 -22.50
N GLU A 311 -24.15 -4.71 -21.47
CA GLU A 311 -23.84 -3.30 -21.32
C GLU A 311 -22.58 -3.11 -20.46
N VAL A 312 -21.69 -2.22 -20.89
CA VAL A 312 -20.54 -1.77 -20.09
C VAL A 312 -20.75 -0.31 -19.71
N THR A 313 -20.68 -0.03 -18.41
CA THR A 313 -20.75 1.34 -17.87
C THR A 313 -19.49 1.66 -17.08
N PHE A 314 -18.90 2.83 -17.32
CA PHE A 314 -17.76 3.36 -16.55
C PHE A 314 -18.27 3.96 -15.24
N ARG A 315 -17.77 3.47 -14.09
CA ARG A 315 -18.32 3.81 -12.77
C ARG A 315 -17.77 5.08 -12.16
N ASN A 316 -16.52 5.42 -12.44
CA ASN A 316 -15.84 6.54 -11.82
C ASN A 316 -15.02 7.29 -12.87
N LEU A 317 -15.04 8.63 -12.82
CA LEU A 317 -14.16 9.47 -13.62
C LEU A 317 -12.71 9.40 -13.10
N ASP A 318 -12.52 9.20 -11.80
CA ASP A 318 -11.20 9.17 -11.16
C ASP A 318 -10.49 7.80 -11.31
N ALA A 319 -11.21 6.76 -11.78
CA ALA A 319 -10.67 5.43 -12.02
C ALA A 319 -10.94 5.00 -13.46
N ALA A 320 -9.99 5.30 -14.33
CA ALA A 320 -10.01 5.13 -15.78
C ALA A 320 -10.55 3.78 -16.31
N GLY A 321 -10.32 2.68 -15.59
CA GLY A 321 -10.80 1.34 -15.97
C GLY A 321 -11.79 0.69 -14.99
N ALA A 322 -12.52 1.48 -14.20
CA ALA A 322 -13.58 0.96 -13.32
C ALA A 322 -14.86 0.61 -14.12
N LEU A 323 -14.88 -0.56 -14.75
CA LEU A 323 -15.97 -1.06 -15.58
C LEU A 323 -17.04 -1.79 -14.75
N LYS A 324 -18.29 -1.64 -15.18
CA LYS A 324 -19.43 -2.42 -14.68
C LYS A 324 -20.14 -3.05 -15.86
N ILE A 325 -20.08 -4.38 -15.91
CA ILE A 325 -20.65 -5.21 -16.94
C ILE A 325 -22.01 -5.70 -16.46
N ARG A 326 -23.08 -5.36 -17.19
CA ARG A 326 -24.46 -5.77 -16.89
C ARG A 326 -24.97 -6.68 -18.01
N PHE A 327 -25.25 -7.92 -17.64
CA PHE A 327 -25.87 -8.90 -18.54
C PHE A 327 -27.38 -8.71 -18.60
N ARG A 328 -28.01 -9.15 -19.69
CA ARG A 328 -29.48 -9.24 -19.81
C ARG A 328 -30.14 -10.09 -18.73
N SER A 329 -29.40 -11.04 -18.15
CA SER A 329 -29.84 -11.85 -17.01
C SER A 329 -29.96 -11.05 -15.69
N GLY A 330 -29.58 -9.77 -15.67
CA GLY A 330 -29.51 -8.95 -14.46
C GLY A 330 -28.25 -9.18 -13.62
N LYS A 331 -27.40 -10.16 -13.98
CA LYS A 331 -26.10 -10.35 -13.34
C LYS A 331 -25.19 -9.15 -13.63
N VAL A 332 -24.42 -8.76 -12.60
CA VAL A 332 -23.47 -7.65 -12.69
C VAL A 332 -22.09 -8.14 -12.28
N ILE A 333 -21.11 -7.90 -13.14
CA ILE A 333 -19.69 -8.06 -12.85
C ILE A 333 -19.06 -6.68 -12.78
N VAL A 334 -18.26 -6.48 -11.74
CA VAL A 334 -17.43 -5.30 -11.56
C VAL A 334 -16.01 -5.69 -11.98
N LEU A 335 -15.46 -4.99 -12.96
CA LEU A 335 -14.11 -5.20 -13.47
C LEU A 335 -13.32 -3.91 -13.32
N ASN A 336 -12.21 -3.95 -12.60
CA ASN A 336 -11.25 -2.86 -12.52
C ASN A 336 -10.04 -3.22 -13.38
N VAL A 337 -9.81 -2.45 -14.42
CA VAL A 337 -8.60 -2.54 -15.25
C VAL A 337 -7.72 -1.35 -14.89
N THR A 338 -6.57 -1.60 -14.26
CA THR A 338 -5.70 -0.54 -13.74
C THR A 338 -4.41 -0.50 -14.55
N PRO A 339 -4.09 0.63 -15.22
CA PRO A 339 -2.81 0.79 -15.88
C PRO A 339 -1.71 0.86 -14.82
N VAL A 340 -0.62 0.14 -15.04
CA VAL A 340 0.50 0.08 -14.10
C VAL A 340 1.84 0.15 -14.82
N VAL A 341 2.86 0.61 -14.12
CA VAL A 341 4.25 0.51 -14.60
C VAL A 341 4.94 -0.61 -13.83
N GLN A 342 5.55 -1.55 -14.53
CA GLN A 342 6.30 -2.64 -13.91
C GLN A 342 7.68 -2.15 -13.45
N LEU A 343 8.09 -2.50 -12.24
CA LEU A 343 9.43 -2.19 -11.73
C LEU A 343 10.44 -3.22 -12.26
N GLU A 344 11.36 -2.81 -13.14
CA GLU A 344 12.60 -3.55 -13.51
C GLU A 344 12.44 -5.08 -13.66
N ASP A 345 11.47 -5.52 -14.47
CA ASP A 345 11.15 -6.95 -14.70
C ASP A 345 10.75 -7.76 -13.45
N THR A 346 10.39 -7.09 -12.36
CA THR A 346 9.90 -7.72 -11.14
C THR A 346 8.36 -7.82 -11.13
N ASP A 347 7.81 -8.61 -10.20
CA ASP A 347 6.35 -8.70 -9.96
C ASP A 347 5.81 -7.52 -9.10
N ALA A 348 6.55 -6.39 -9.01
CA ALA A 348 6.12 -5.18 -8.33
C ALA A 348 5.65 -4.13 -9.35
N TYR A 349 4.54 -3.47 -9.04
CA TYR A 349 3.87 -2.58 -9.99
C TYR A 349 3.55 -1.23 -9.36
N PHE A 350 3.89 -0.15 -10.03
CA PHE A 350 3.46 1.19 -9.67
C PHE A 350 2.01 1.40 -10.08
N VAL A 351 1.16 1.80 -9.14
CA VAL A 351 -0.27 2.06 -9.36
C VAL A 351 -0.56 3.54 -9.19
N SER A 352 -1.57 4.06 -9.89
CA SER A 352 -1.95 5.47 -9.76
C SER A 352 -2.60 5.78 -8.40
N HIS A 353 -3.39 4.86 -7.86
CA HIS A 353 -4.03 4.94 -6.56
C HIS A 353 -4.43 3.55 -6.06
N PHE A 354 -4.57 3.39 -4.74
CA PHE A 354 -5.25 2.25 -4.16
C PHE A 354 -6.76 2.54 -4.02
N PRO A 355 -7.65 1.54 -4.21
CA PRO A 355 -9.10 1.73 -4.11
C PRO A 355 -9.61 2.25 -2.75
N SER A 356 -8.78 2.16 -1.70
CA SER A 356 -9.11 2.54 -0.32
C SER A 356 -8.67 3.96 0.07
N ASP A 357 -7.82 4.60 -0.72
CA ASP A 357 -7.14 5.83 -0.30
C ASP A 357 -7.93 7.05 -0.76
N CYS A 358 -8.39 7.86 0.20
CA CYS A 358 -9.06 9.13 -0.07
C CYS A 358 -8.07 10.29 -0.27
N ASP A 359 -6.83 10.15 0.21
CA ASP A 359 -5.79 11.16 0.10
C ASP A 359 -4.78 10.71 -0.97
N SER A 360 -4.83 11.32 -2.14
CA SER A 360 -3.87 11.03 -3.20
C SER A 360 -2.48 11.51 -2.77
N SER A 361 -1.49 10.63 -2.87
CA SER A 361 -0.09 11.06 -2.86
C SER A 361 0.12 12.04 -4.02
N PRO A 362 1.05 13.02 -3.88
CA PRO A 362 1.31 14.01 -4.92
C PRO A 362 1.46 13.33 -6.29
N ASP A 363 1.05 14.03 -7.35
CA ASP A 363 0.93 13.44 -8.70
C ASP A 363 2.19 12.71 -9.17
N ALA A 364 3.38 13.18 -8.77
CA ALA A 364 4.66 12.57 -9.11
C ALA A 364 5.04 11.30 -8.32
N HIS A 365 4.34 10.96 -7.24
CA HIS A 365 4.71 9.86 -6.32
C HIS A 365 3.80 8.65 -6.49
N TRP A 366 4.30 7.60 -7.10
CA TRP A 366 3.54 6.41 -7.43
C TRP A 366 3.65 5.35 -6.33
N PRO A 367 2.55 4.94 -5.68
CA PRO A 367 2.57 3.82 -4.75
C PRO A 367 2.93 2.50 -5.44
N LEU A 368 3.71 1.65 -4.77
CA LEU A 368 4.00 0.29 -5.24
C LEU A 368 3.00 -0.71 -4.68
N SER A 369 2.42 -1.49 -5.59
CA SER A 369 1.60 -2.65 -5.29
C SER A 369 2.44 -3.92 -5.32
N PHE A 370 2.33 -4.71 -4.25
CA PHE A 370 2.92 -6.05 -4.13
C PHE A 370 1.88 -7.16 -4.24
N ALA A 371 0.69 -6.87 -4.80
CA ALA A 371 -0.43 -7.80 -4.88
C ALA A 371 -0.06 -9.14 -5.57
N VAL A 372 0.83 -9.11 -6.57
CA VAL A 372 1.30 -10.32 -7.26
C VAL A 372 2.18 -11.17 -6.34
N TYR A 373 3.08 -10.57 -5.57
CA TYR A 373 3.87 -11.27 -4.55
C TYR A 373 2.99 -11.86 -3.44
N GLU A 374 1.98 -11.12 -2.98
CA GLU A 374 1.03 -11.65 -1.98
C GLU A 374 0.23 -12.83 -2.52
N ARG A 375 -0.20 -12.77 -3.78
CA ARG A 375 -0.85 -13.90 -4.47
C ARG A 375 0.12 -15.09 -4.57
N ASN A 376 1.38 -14.84 -4.90
CA ASN A 376 2.41 -15.88 -4.98
C ASN A 376 2.69 -16.49 -3.59
N LEU A 377 2.67 -15.68 -2.53
CA LEU A 377 2.79 -16.14 -1.14
C LEU A 377 1.61 -17.02 -0.72
N LEU A 378 0.37 -16.63 -1.05
CA LEU A 378 -0.81 -17.48 -0.83
C LEU A 378 -0.73 -18.80 -1.62
N LYS A 379 -0.29 -18.74 -2.87
CA LYS A 379 -0.05 -19.94 -3.70
C LYS A 379 1.03 -20.84 -3.09
N TYR A 380 2.09 -20.26 -2.54
CA TYR A 380 3.13 -20.99 -1.83
C TYR A 380 2.54 -21.73 -0.62
N PHE A 381 1.81 -21.02 0.25
CA PHE A 381 1.16 -21.65 1.41
C PHE A 381 0.15 -22.73 1.02
N THR A 382 -0.64 -22.52 -0.03
CA THR A 382 -1.58 -23.53 -0.54
C THR A 382 -0.89 -24.84 -0.91
N LYS A 383 0.38 -24.81 -1.34
CA LYS A 383 1.15 -26.01 -1.71
C LYS A 383 1.75 -26.74 -0.50
N ILE A 384 2.11 -26.02 0.56
CA ILE A 384 2.86 -26.57 1.71
C ILE A 384 1.98 -26.87 2.93
N LEU A 385 0.81 -26.26 3.02
CA LEU A 385 -0.12 -26.50 4.11
C LEU A 385 -0.79 -27.88 3.98
N PRO A 386 -1.33 -28.44 5.08
CA PRO A 386 -2.07 -29.70 5.04
C PRO A 386 -3.21 -29.67 4.01
N GLN A 387 -3.55 -30.85 3.46
CA GLN A 387 -4.75 -30.99 2.64
C GLN A 387 -5.98 -30.50 3.42
N ASN A 388 -6.84 -29.74 2.76
CA ASN A 388 -7.98 -29.05 3.38
C ASN A 388 -7.54 -28.12 4.53
N SER A 389 -6.60 -27.21 4.26
CA SER A 389 -6.25 -26.17 5.23
C SER A 389 -7.30 -25.06 5.33
N CYS A 390 -7.48 -24.48 6.51
CA CYS A 390 -8.53 -23.50 6.82
C CYS A 390 -8.16 -22.03 6.55
N HIS A 391 -6.93 -21.74 6.11
CA HIS A 391 -6.43 -20.35 6.03
C HIS A 391 -7.29 -19.44 5.13
N LEU A 392 -7.69 -19.91 3.94
CA LEU A 392 -8.59 -19.16 3.06
C LEU A 392 -10.00 -19.05 3.65
N HIS A 393 -10.48 -20.07 4.39
CA HIS A 393 -11.76 -19.98 5.09
C HIS A 393 -11.73 -18.92 6.18
N CYS A 394 -10.64 -18.81 6.95
CA CYS A 394 -10.46 -17.72 7.91
C CYS A 394 -10.52 -16.35 7.23
N LEU A 395 -9.85 -16.19 6.08
CA LEU A 395 -9.91 -14.94 5.29
C LEU A 395 -11.33 -14.64 4.82
N GLN A 396 -12.04 -15.67 4.35
CA GLN A 396 -13.41 -15.56 3.87
C GLN A 396 -14.35 -15.12 4.99
N ILE A 397 -14.25 -15.72 6.17
CA ILE A 397 -15.11 -15.38 7.31
C ILE A 397 -14.83 -13.95 7.80
N VAL A 398 -13.57 -13.56 8.00
CA VAL A 398 -13.27 -12.20 8.48
C VAL A 398 -13.67 -11.13 7.46
N THR A 399 -13.48 -11.41 6.16
CA THR A 399 -13.91 -10.51 5.07
C THR A 399 -15.45 -10.41 5.02
N PHE A 400 -16.15 -11.52 5.20
CA PHE A 400 -17.61 -11.54 5.31
C PHE A 400 -18.09 -10.63 6.45
N LEU A 401 -17.56 -10.85 7.64
CA LEU A 401 -17.91 -10.10 8.85
C LEU A 401 -17.66 -8.60 8.67
N HIS A 402 -16.46 -8.25 8.20
CA HIS A 402 -16.09 -6.86 7.94
C HIS A 402 -17.07 -6.21 6.98
N ARG A 403 -17.38 -6.87 5.86
CA ARG A 403 -18.31 -6.32 4.87
C ARG A 403 -19.73 -6.14 5.41
N MET A 404 -20.24 -7.11 6.15
CA MET A 404 -21.56 -7.00 6.78
C MET A 404 -21.58 -5.81 7.75
N GLN A 405 -20.52 -5.66 8.53
CA GLN A 405 -20.37 -4.52 9.44
C GLN A 405 -20.24 -3.19 8.69
N THR A 406 -19.50 -3.13 7.57
CA THR A 406 -19.39 -1.92 6.73
C THR A 406 -20.75 -1.49 6.19
N GLY A 407 -21.64 -2.45 5.90
CA GLY A 407 -23.03 -2.15 5.53
C GLY A 407 -23.83 -1.47 6.64
N LEU A 408 -23.47 -1.68 7.91
CA LEU A 408 -24.14 -1.11 9.08
C LEU A 408 -23.51 0.21 9.54
N THR A 409 -22.18 0.30 9.57
CA THR A 409 -21.46 1.46 10.13
C THR A 409 -20.85 2.39 9.10
N GLY A 410 -20.92 2.04 7.81
CA GLY A 410 -20.20 2.74 6.75
C GLY A 410 -18.72 2.33 6.65
N LYS A 411 -18.00 3.02 5.76
CA LYS A 411 -16.57 2.80 5.50
C LYS A 411 -15.72 3.24 6.69
N THR A 412 -14.62 2.52 6.93
CA THR A 412 -13.61 2.83 7.95
C THR A 412 -12.21 2.68 7.35
N ALA A 413 -11.16 2.89 8.14
CA ALA A 413 -9.79 2.64 7.68
C ALA A 413 -9.51 1.14 7.48
N LEU A 414 -10.27 0.25 8.12
CA LEU A 414 -10.09 -1.18 7.94
C LEU A 414 -10.58 -1.60 6.55
N THR A 415 -9.80 -2.43 5.87
CA THR A 415 -10.07 -2.88 4.49
C THR A 415 -9.74 -4.36 4.38
N ASN A 416 -10.21 -5.00 3.31
CA ASN A 416 -9.85 -6.40 3.02
C ASN A 416 -8.33 -6.60 2.90
N TYR A 417 -7.59 -5.57 2.51
CA TYR A 417 -6.13 -5.61 2.44
C TYR A 417 -5.49 -5.78 3.81
N HIS A 418 -5.99 -5.05 4.82
CA HIS A 418 -5.55 -5.19 6.21
C HIS A 418 -5.86 -6.59 6.77
N LEU A 419 -7.04 -7.14 6.46
CA LEU A 419 -7.43 -8.49 6.88
C LEU A 419 -6.53 -9.57 6.24
N LYS A 420 -6.25 -9.44 4.94
CA LYS A 420 -5.32 -10.32 4.22
C LYS A 420 -3.91 -10.22 4.81
N THR A 421 -3.44 -9.01 5.09
CA THR A 421 -2.12 -8.76 5.68
C THR A 421 -1.98 -9.44 7.05
N ALA A 422 -2.99 -9.32 7.92
CA ALA A 422 -3.01 -10.00 9.21
C ALA A 422 -2.93 -11.53 9.09
N LEU A 423 -3.68 -12.12 8.14
CA LEU A 423 -3.61 -13.56 7.89
C LEU A 423 -2.23 -13.98 7.38
N LEU A 424 -1.63 -13.22 6.45
CA LEU A 424 -0.32 -13.53 5.90
C LEU A 424 0.77 -13.49 6.98
N HIS A 425 0.71 -12.53 7.91
CA HIS A 425 1.61 -12.51 9.08
C HIS A 425 1.46 -13.76 9.95
N LEU A 426 0.23 -14.23 10.17
CA LEU A 426 -0.01 -15.47 10.92
C LEU A 426 0.50 -16.70 10.16
N LEU A 427 0.39 -16.73 8.83
CA LEU A 427 0.91 -17.83 8.00
C LEU A 427 2.44 -17.91 8.04
N LEU A 428 3.12 -16.76 8.05
CA LEU A 428 4.58 -16.68 8.14
C LEU A 428 5.13 -17.05 9.54
N SER A 429 4.31 -16.98 10.58
CA SER A 429 4.75 -17.13 11.97
C SER A 429 4.31 -18.42 12.64
N LYS A 430 3.18 -19.00 12.24
CA LYS A 430 2.66 -20.24 12.82
C LYS A 430 3.12 -21.47 12.04
N GLY A 431 3.36 -22.58 12.74
CA GLY A 431 3.74 -23.85 12.12
C GLY A 431 2.67 -24.40 11.17
N LEU A 432 3.07 -25.07 10.09
CA LEU A 432 2.16 -25.47 9.00
C LEU A 432 1.05 -26.44 9.44
N SER A 433 1.31 -27.32 10.41
CA SER A 433 0.37 -28.35 10.88
C SER A 433 -0.87 -27.79 11.58
N VAL A 434 -0.83 -26.54 12.03
CA VAL A 434 -1.87 -25.94 12.88
C VAL A 434 -3.03 -25.32 12.08
N TRP A 435 -3.01 -25.47 10.76
CA TRP A 435 -3.95 -24.88 9.80
C TRP A 435 -4.97 -25.89 9.26
N GLY A 436 -5.12 -27.08 9.85
CA GLY A 436 -6.14 -28.05 9.43
C GLY A 436 -7.58 -27.53 9.64
N MET A 437 -8.56 -28.10 8.90
CA MET A 437 -9.98 -27.71 9.00
C MET A 437 -10.54 -27.73 10.44
N ASP A 438 -10.10 -28.66 11.28
CA ASP A 438 -10.61 -28.76 12.66
C ASP A 438 -10.20 -27.56 13.53
N SER A 439 -9.25 -26.75 13.04
CA SER A 439 -8.72 -25.57 13.73
C SER A 439 -9.30 -24.25 13.22
N VAL A 440 -10.32 -24.24 12.34
CA VAL A 440 -10.92 -23.00 11.78
C VAL A 440 -11.27 -21.99 12.87
N GLU A 441 -11.93 -22.42 13.94
CA GLU A 441 -12.32 -21.55 15.07
C GLU A 441 -11.11 -20.87 15.71
N HIS A 442 -10.08 -21.67 16.05
CA HIS A 442 -8.86 -21.18 16.69
C HIS A 442 -8.07 -20.24 15.77
N ARG A 443 -7.97 -20.56 14.48
CA ARG A 443 -7.26 -19.74 13.49
C ARG A 443 -8.00 -18.44 13.18
N LEU A 444 -9.33 -18.48 13.12
CA LEU A 444 -10.14 -17.27 12.99
C LEU A 444 -9.98 -16.37 14.23
N ARG A 445 -10.00 -16.95 15.44
CA ARG A 445 -9.74 -16.21 16.68
C ARG A 445 -8.35 -15.58 16.68
N ASP A 446 -7.33 -16.29 16.20
CA ASP A 446 -5.98 -15.75 16.06
C ASP A 446 -5.94 -14.52 15.13
N VAL A 447 -6.61 -14.58 13.98
CA VAL A 447 -6.71 -13.44 13.03
C VAL A 447 -7.36 -12.24 13.72
N LEU A 448 -8.46 -12.44 14.42
CA LEU A 448 -9.17 -11.38 15.14
C LEU A 448 -8.32 -10.81 16.29
N CYS A 449 -7.64 -11.66 17.07
CA CYS A 449 -6.72 -11.23 18.14
C CYS A 449 -5.51 -10.46 17.59
N PHE A 450 -4.99 -10.86 16.42
CA PHE A 450 -3.91 -10.15 15.75
C PHE A 450 -4.38 -8.75 15.32
N LEU A 451 -5.53 -8.65 14.65
CA LEU A 451 -6.11 -7.38 14.25
C LEU A 451 -6.41 -6.46 15.43
N GLN A 452 -6.94 -7.00 16.53
CA GLN A 452 -7.19 -6.21 17.74
C GLN A 452 -5.91 -5.60 18.29
N ARG A 453 -4.84 -6.41 18.44
CA ARG A 453 -3.54 -5.96 18.93
C ARG A 453 -2.93 -4.92 17.99
N SER A 454 -2.96 -5.16 16.67
CA SER A 454 -2.52 -4.19 15.68
C SER A 454 -3.28 -2.86 15.77
N LEU A 455 -4.58 -2.88 16.04
CA LEU A 455 -5.37 -1.67 16.25
C LEU A 455 -4.97 -0.97 17.55
N GLN A 456 -4.84 -1.68 18.67
CA GLN A 456 -4.42 -1.13 19.96
C GLN A 456 -3.04 -0.46 19.87
N GLU A 457 -2.10 -1.11 19.19
CA GLU A 457 -0.76 -0.59 18.93
C GLU A 457 -0.71 0.46 17.81
N LYS A 458 -1.82 0.67 17.09
CA LYS A 458 -1.92 1.49 15.86
C LYS A 458 -0.85 1.11 14.83
N ARG A 459 -0.51 -0.18 14.78
CA ARG A 459 0.57 -0.71 13.98
C ARG A 459 0.19 -2.01 13.30
N LEU A 460 0.30 -2.01 11.98
CA LEU A 460 0.20 -3.19 11.13
C LEU A 460 1.25 -3.06 10.03
N HIS A 461 2.37 -3.78 10.16
CA HIS A 461 3.40 -3.74 9.14
C HIS A 461 2.93 -4.39 7.83
N HIS A 462 3.37 -3.86 6.69
CA HIS A 462 3.21 -4.51 5.40
C HIS A 462 3.90 -5.88 5.42
N VAL A 463 3.22 -6.92 4.97
CA VAL A 463 3.71 -8.29 5.18
C VAL A 463 4.97 -8.65 4.41
N LEU A 464 5.24 -7.99 3.27
CA LEU A 464 6.43 -8.26 2.45
C LEU A 464 7.61 -7.31 2.68
N ILE A 465 7.37 -6.07 3.11
CA ILE A 465 8.40 -5.02 3.10
C ILE A 465 9.15 -5.07 4.43
N GLY A 466 10.47 -5.25 4.38
CA GLY A 466 11.28 -5.40 5.58
C GLY A 466 11.01 -6.67 6.39
N ASN A 467 10.37 -7.68 5.80
CA ASN A 467 10.02 -8.90 6.50
C ASN A 467 10.95 -10.07 6.10
N GLY A 468 11.92 -10.37 6.96
CA GLY A 468 12.86 -11.48 6.77
C GLY A 468 12.25 -12.88 6.88
N LYS A 469 10.97 -13.01 7.26
CA LYS A 469 10.26 -14.31 7.34
C LYS A 469 9.68 -14.75 5.98
N VAL A 470 9.70 -13.87 4.97
CA VAL A 470 9.17 -14.19 3.63
C VAL A 470 10.04 -15.27 2.96
N PRO A 471 9.46 -16.37 2.45
CA PRO A 471 10.20 -17.45 1.79
C PRO A 471 10.91 -16.98 0.51
N GLU A 472 12.11 -17.51 0.26
CA GLU A 472 12.91 -17.18 -0.95
C GLU A 472 12.21 -17.59 -2.24
N GLU A 473 11.32 -18.60 -2.21
CA GLU A 473 10.54 -19.06 -3.36
C GLU A 473 9.59 -17.99 -3.91
N VAL A 474 9.26 -16.98 -3.10
CA VAL A 474 8.43 -15.83 -3.51
C VAL A 474 9.24 -14.85 -4.37
N ARG A 475 10.58 -14.94 -4.38
CA ARG A 475 11.52 -14.13 -5.19
C ARG A 475 11.34 -12.62 -5.02
N LEU A 476 11.07 -12.19 -3.80
CA LEU A 476 10.95 -10.77 -3.48
C LEU A 476 12.29 -10.04 -3.74
N PRO A 477 12.30 -8.84 -4.37
CA PRO A 477 13.54 -8.09 -4.61
C PRO A 477 14.24 -7.75 -3.30
N GLY A 478 15.56 -7.94 -3.25
CA GLY A 478 16.35 -7.78 -2.03
C GLY A 478 16.28 -6.37 -1.42
N ILE A 479 16.13 -5.33 -2.25
CA ILE A 479 15.94 -3.94 -1.78
C ILE A 479 14.65 -3.78 -0.98
N ILE A 480 13.58 -4.46 -1.39
CA ILE A 480 12.27 -4.42 -0.71
C ILE A 480 12.28 -5.28 0.56
N GLY A 481 12.89 -6.47 0.49
CA GLY A 481 12.99 -7.37 1.64
C GLY A 481 13.85 -6.80 2.78
N LYS A 482 14.82 -5.93 2.47
CA LYS A 482 15.72 -5.29 3.44
C LYS A 482 15.32 -3.85 3.82
N ALA A 483 14.27 -3.31 3.21
CA ALA A 483 13.79 -1.96 3.53
C ALA A 483 13.23 -1.91 4.96
N ASP A 484 13.09 -0.70 5.50
CA ASP A 484 12.39 -0.51 6.78
C ASP A 484 10.91 -0.94 6.66
N PRO A 485 10.36 -1.67 7.65
CA PRO A 485 8.97 -2.07 7.66
C PRO A 485 8.01 -0.87 7.57
N ILE A 486 7.02 -0.97 6.68
CA ILE A 486 6.02 0.10 6.47
C ILE A 486 4.78 -0.19 7.32
N ASN A 487 4.37 0.76 8.16
CA ASN A 487 3.13 0.66 8.93
C ASN A 487 1.90 1.10 8.12
N LEU A 488 1.01 0.17 7.79
CA LEU A 488 -0.25 0.41 7.09
C LEU A 488 -1.26 1.21 7.93
N PHE A 489 -1.14 1.19 9.26
CA PHE A 489 -1.98 1.94 10.19
C PHE A 489 -1.46 3.34 10.53
N ARG A 490 -0.52 3.87 9.73
CA ARG A 490 0.00 5.24 9.90
C ARG A 490 -1.12 6.29 9.94
N SER A 491 -2.15 6.17 9.11
CA SER A 491 -3.30 7.08 9.12
C SER A 491 -4.06 7.07 10.46
N LEU A 492 -4.12 5.92 11.14
CA LEU A 492 -4.74 5.78 12.47
C LEU A 492 -3.91 6.42 13.59
N VAL A 493 -2.59 6.56 13.38
CA VAL A 493 -1.71 7.31 14.28
C VAL A 493 -1.98 8.81 14.16
N LEU A 494 -2.16 9.29 12.93
CA LEU A 494 -2.33 10.71 12.63
C LEU A 494 -3.76 11.23 12.88
N GLN A 495 -4.77 10.38 12.69
CA GLN A 495 -6.19 10.78 12.72
C GLN A 495 -6.96 10.09 13.85
N THR A 496 -7.15 10.79 14.97
CA THR A 496 -7.82 10.27 16.18
C THR A 496 -9.27 9.84 15.93
N GLU A 497 -10.03 10.61 15.14
CA GLU A 497 -11.44 10.28 14.84
C GLU A 497 -11.58 9.04 13.95
N LEU A 498 -10.69 8.90 12.97
CA LEU A 498 -10.61 7.73 12.10
C LEU A 498 -10.26 6.48 12.91
N TYR A 499 -9.33 6.61 13.85
CA TYR A 499 -8.98 5.56 14.80
C TYR A 499 -10.18 5.14 15.66
N ALA A 500 -10.84 6.09 16.33
CA ALA A 500 -12.00 5.80 17.18
C ALA A 500 -13.14 5.12 16.39
N THR A 501 -13.39 5.58 15.17
CA THR A 501 -14.39 4.98 14.27
C THR A 501 -14.01 3.56 13.86
N THR A 502 -12.74 3.33 13.56
CA THR A 502 -12.23 2.01 13.15
C THR A 502 -12.25 1.00 14.30
N VAL A 503 -11.85 1.41 15.51
CA VAL A 503 -11.94 0.58 16.72
C VAL A 503 -13.39 0.23 17.02
N ARG A 504 -14.29 1.20 17.04
CA ARG A 504 -15.73 0.95 17.25
C ARG A 504 -16.30 0.00 16.20
N HIS A 505 -15.96 0.18 14.93
CA HIS A 505 -16.36 -0.74 13.86
C HIS A 505 -15.89 -2.17 14.12
N PHE A 506 -14.62 -2.35 14.50
CA PHE A 506 -14.07 -3.66 14.79
C PHE A 506 -14.75 -4.32 16.01
N GLN A 507 -15.01 -3.55 17.07
CA GLN A 507 -15.72 -4.04 18.26
C GLN A 507 -17.15 -4.49 17.94
N GLU A 508 -17.90 -3.69 17.17
CA GLU A 508 -19.24 -4.08 16.73
C GLU A 508 -19.22 -5.28 15.78
N MET A 509 -18.21 -5.40 14.91
CA MET A 509 -18.00 -6.58 14.08
C MET A 509 -17.85 -7.85 14.94
N LEU A 510 -17.05 -7.80 16.01
CA LEU A 510 -16.88 -8.92 16.95
C LEU A 510 -18.19 -9.26 17.67
N ARG A 511 -18.91 -8.25 18.13
CA ARG A 511 -20.19 -8.41 18.84
C ARG A 511 -21.26 -9.06 17.95
N ASN A 512 -21.31 -8.66 16.68
CA ASN A 512 -22.31 -9.15 15.73
C ASN A 512 -21.91 -10.48 15.07
N ALA A 513 -20.65 -10.90 15.19
CA ALA A 513 -20.13 -12.07 14.46
C ALA A 513 -20.94 -13.36 14.64
N PRO A 514 -21.33 -13.78 15.86
CA PRO A 514 -22.09 -15.03 16.03
C PRO A 514 -23.43 -14.98 15.30
N VAL A 515 -24.15 -13.86 15.40
CA VAL A 515 -25.47 -13.67 14.78
C VAL A 515 -25.35 -13.64 13.26
N LEU A 516 -24.37 -12.88 12.72
CA LEU A 516 -24.16 -12.74 11.28
C LEU A 516 -23.79 -14.06 10.61
N ILE A 517 -22.95 -14.87 11.25
CA ILE A 517 -22.55 -16.18 10.70
C ILE A 517 -23.74 -17.14 10.75
N GLN A 518 -24.52 -17.14 11.84
CA GLN A 518 -25.70 -17.99 11.98
C GLN A 518 -26.79 -17.66 10.95
N GLU A 519 -27.13 -16.39 10.77
CA GLU A 519 -28.17 -15.96 9.82
C GLU A 519 -27.82 -16.32 8.37
N TYR A 520 -26.53 -16.23 8.01
CA TYR A 520 -26.07 -16.53 6.66
C TYR A 520 -25.76 -18.01 6.42
N THR A 521 -25.87 -18.84 7.44
CA THR A 521 -25.76 -20.30 7.38
C THR A 521 -27.17 -20.89 7.40
N PRO A 522 -27.74 -21.34 6.27
CA PRO A 522 -29.07 -21.93 6.29
C PRO A 522 -29.04 -23.17 7.20
N HIS A 523 -30.03 -23.30 8.09
CA HIS A 523 -30.25 -24.54 8.80
C HIS A 523 -30.44 -25.66 7.77
N LEU A 524 -29.41 -26.47 7.55
CA LEU A 524 -29.60 -27.81 7.01
C LEU A 524 -30.37 -28.57 8.08
N SER A 525 -31.69 -28.49 8.03
CA SER A 525 -32.54 -29.41 8.78
C SER A 525 -32.12 -30.81 8.37
N ASN A 526 -31.52 -31.56 9.29
CA ASN A 526 -31.29 -32.98 9.15
C ASN A 526 -32.64 -33.66 8.90
N GLY A 527 -33.02 -33.76 7.63
CA GLY A 527 -34.18 -34.49 7.15
C GLY A 527 -33.96 -35.99 7.23
N GLY A 528 -33.70 -36.50 8.44
CA GLY A 528 -33.82 -37.92 8.77
C GLY A 528 -35.28 -38.25 9.07
N LEU A 529 -36.15 -38.13 8.07
CA LEU A 529 -37.49 -38.73 8.13
C LEU A 529 -37.29 -40.25 8.10
N HIS A 530 -37.33 -40.86 9.27
CA HIS A 530 -37.52 -42.30 9.44
C HIS A 530 -38.82 -42.72 8.73
N HIS A 531 -38.72 -43.07 7.45
CA HIS A 531 -39.74 -43.91 6.82
C HIS A 531 -39.55 -45.34 7.35
N ARG A 532 -40.23 -45.64 8.47
CA ARG A 532 -40.59 -47.01 8.81
C ARG A 532 -41.44 -47.56 7.66
N LEU A 533 -40.83 -48.38 6.81
CA LEU A 533 -41.54 -49.38 6.03
C LEU A 533 -42.14 -50.37 7.03
N GLY A 534 -43.42 -50.18 7.36
CA GLY A 534 -44.23 -51.21 7.99
C GLY A 534 -44.68 -52.18 6.91
N GLU A 535 -44.04 -53.34 6.85
CA GLU A 535 -44.60 -54.52 6.19
C GLU A 535 -45.92 -54.89 6.89
N ARG A 536 -46.99 -55.00 6.10
CA ARG A 536 -48.22 -55.67 6.53
C ARG A 536 -48.03 -57.18 6.33
N VAL A 537 -48.34 -57.94 7.39
CA VAL A 537 -49.04 -59.22 7.27
C VAL A 537 -50.53 -58.94 7.36
#